data_AF-A0A258EAJ4-F1
#
_entry.id   AF-A0A258EAJ4-F1
#
_cell.length_a   1.000
_cell.length_b   1.000
_cell.length_c   1.000
_cell.angle_alpha   90.00
_cell.angle_beta   90.00
_cell.angle_gamma   90.00
#
_symmetry.space_group_name_H-M   'P 1'
#
loop_
_entity.id
_entity.type
_entity.pdbx_description
1 polymer ?
#
loop_
_entity_poly.entity_id
_entity_poly.type
_entity_poly.pdbx_seq_one_letter_code
_entity_poly.pdbx_strand_id
1 'polypeptide(L)'
;MILILSVGMALPAAAKPVRECRIRILRPVTDDMGHRWSAGRLLPATIMRRDANGVSFCAQGGSCVPRMTRNGRAAQLVNCRPGKALGNGDFRLDPNPAVMSRAEADKMRTRSVVENKLSTLGFSNAASGTWANDYAANPDSAHGRLVSRALAGWAEALATMKAKLP
;
A
#
# COMPACT_ATOMS: atom_id res chain seq x y z
N MET A 1 25.18 10.38 -47.47
CA MET A 1 25.22 9.61 -46.21
C MET A 1 24.15 10.21 -45.29
N ILE A 2 22.95 9.62 -45.26
CA ILE A 2 21.83 10.14 -44.48
C ILE A 2 21.90 9.48 -43.10
N LEU A 3 22.16 10.29 -42.07
CA LEU A 3 22.17 9.85 -40.68
C LEU A 3 20.70 9.77 -40.20
N ILE A 4 20.18 8.56 -40.04
CA ILE A 4 18.87 8.32 -39.41
C ILE A 4 19.10 8.29 -37.90
N LEU A 5 18.74 9.36 -37.19
CA LEU A 5 18.64 9.36 -35.73
C LEU A 5 17.32 8.66 -35.34
N SER A 6 17.41 7.35 -35.08
CA SER A 6 16.35 6.57 -34.45
C SER A 6 16.27 6.95 -32.96
N VAL A 7 15.51 8.00 -32.63
CA VAL A 7 15.14 8.28 -31.23
C VAL A 7 14.15 7.21 -30.79
N GLY A 8 14.67 6.08 -30.31
CA GLY A 8 13.87 5.07 -29.63
C GLY A 8 13.28 5.67 -28.37
N MET A 9 12.03 6.09 -28.42
CA MET A 9 11.24 6.38 -27.23
C MET A 9 11.08 5.05 -26.46
N ALA A 10 11.99 4.79 -25.53
CA ALA A 10 11.78 3.76 -24.52
C ALA A 10 10.56 4.19 -23.72
N LEU A 11 9.40 3.60 -24.00
CA LEU A 11 8.22 3.79 -23.15
C LEU A 11 8.67 3.44 -21.73
N PRO A 12 8.43 4.32 -20.74
CA PRO A 12 8.71 3.96 -19.36
C PRO A 12 7.89 2.71 -19.06
N ALA A 13 8.58 1.59 -18.81
CA ALA A 13 7.93 0.38 -18.37
C ALA A 13 7.05 0.76 -17.18
N ALA A 14 5.73 0.68 -17.35
CA ALA A 14 4.80 1.02 -16.30
C ALA A 14 5.22 0.25 -15.04
N ALA A 15 5.64 0.99 -14.02
CA ALA A 15 6.13 0.39 -12.80
C ALA A 15 5.01 -0.49 -12.26
N LYS A 16 5.28 -1.80 -12.12
CA LYS A 16 4.29 -2.70 -11.54
C LYS A 16 3.95 -2.17 -10.14
N PRO A 17 2.66 -2.01 -9.80
CA PRO A 17 2.27 -1.46 -8.52
C PRO A 17 2.90 -2.29 -7.40
N VAL A 18 3.51 -1.61 -6.44
CA VAL A 18 4.15 -2.27 -5.31
C VAL A 18 3.05 -3.00 -4.52
N ARG A 19 3.33 -4.25 -4.15
CA ARG A 19 2.35 -5.07 -3.43
C ARG A 19 1.98 -4.41 -2.10
N GLU A 20 0.71 -4.52 -1.72
CA GLU A 20 0.19 -4.04 -0.44
C GLU A 20 -0.09 -5.20 0.51
N CYS A 21 -0.33 -4.88 1.78
CA CYS A 21 -0.77 -5.86 2.75
C CYS A 21 -2.20 -6.27 2.42
N ARG A 22 -2.42 -7.58 2.39
CA ARG A 22 -3.71 -8.14 2.03
C ARG A 22 -4.10 -9.24 2.98
N ILE A 23 -5.40 -9.51 3.01
CA ILE A 23 -5.95 -10.75 3.53
C ILE A 23 -6.54 -11.57 2.41
N ARG A 24 -6.47 -12.90 2.53
CA ARG A 24 -7.26 -13.83 1.73
C ARG A 24 -8.45 -14.29 2.56
N ILE A 25 -9.63 -14.17 1.97
CA ILE A 25 -10.85 -14.75 2.51
C ILE A 25 -10.82 -16.25 2.24
N LEU A 26 -10.81 -17.05 3.31
CA LEU A 26 -10.79 -18.51 3.25
C LEU A 26 -12.20 -19.09 3.23
N ARG A 27 -13.17 -18.39 3.82
CA ARG A 27 -14.58 -18.77 3.89
C ARG A 27 -15.46 -17.53 3.79
N PRO A 28 -16.71 -17.66 3.29
CA PRO A 28 -17.63 -16.53 3.27
C PRO A 28 -17.77 -15.88 4.64
N VAL A 29 -17.67 -14.56 4.68
CA VAL A 29 -17.65 -13.79 5.93
C VAL A 29 -18.27 -12.43 5.71
N THR A 30 -18.94 -11.91 6.73
CA THR A 30 -19.45 -10.54 6.75
C THR A 30 -18.49 -9.69 7.58
N ASP A 31 -18.08 -8.54 7.05
CA ASP A 31 -17.29 -7.57 7.81
C ASP A 31 -18.17 -6.76 8.79
N ASP A 32 -17.54 -5.94 9.61
CA ASP A 32 -18.21 -5.08 10.60
C ASP A 32 -19.14 -4.01 9.99
N MET A 33 -19.02 -3.72 8.69
CA MET A 33 -19.89 -2.81 7.94
C MET A 33 -21.04 -3.55 7.24
N GLY A 34 -21.15 -4.87 7.41
CA GLY A 34 -22.20 -5.68 6.80
C GLY A 34 -21.90 -6.16 5.37
N HIS A 35 -20.71 -5.89 4.82
CA HIS A 35 -20.36 -6.39 3.49
C HIS A 35 -20.04 -7.88 3.55
N ARG A 36 -20.65 -8.64 2.64
CA ARG A 36 -20.43 -10.07 2.52
C ARG A 36 -19.33 -10.35 1.50
N TRP A 37 -18.27 -11.00 1.96
CA TRP A 37 -17.13 -11.38 1.15
C TRP A 37 -17.16 -12.87 0.83
N SER A 38 -16.93 -13.23 -0.44
CA SER A 38 -16.79 -14.61 -0.88
C SER A 38 -15.38 -15.16 -0.62
N ALA A 39 -15.27 -16.48 -0.50
CA ALA A 39 -13.98 -17.16 -0.40
C ALA A 39 -13.12 -16.89 -1.65
N GLY A 40 -11.80 -16.86 -1.46
CA GLY A 40 -10.81 -16.57 -2.50
C GLY A 40 -10.53 -15.07 -2.71
N ARG A 41 -11.38 -14.17 -2.22
CA ARG A 41 -11.16 -12.72 -2.36
C ARG A 41 -9.89 -12.28 -1.65
N LEU A 42 -9.15 -11.38 -2.29
CA LEU A 42 -8.03 -10.65 -1.70
C LEU A 42 -8.50 -9.24 -1.38
N LEU A 43 -8.40 -8.85 -0.11
CA LEU A 43 -8.79 -7.52 0.36
C LEU A 43 -7.57 -6.80 0.93
N PRO A 44 -7.46 -5.47 0.76
CA PRO A 44 -6.42 -4.70 1.43
C PRO A 44 -6.62 -4.75 2.94
N ALA A 45 -5.52 -4.78 3.69
CA ALA A 45 -5.55 -4.69 5.15
C ALA A 45 -4.29 -3.96 5.62
N THR A 46 -4.45 -3.02 6.56
CA THR A 46 -3.35 -2.22 7.11
C THR A 46 -3.20 -2.40 8.61
N ILE A 47 -4.26 -2.86 9.29
CA ILE A 47 -4.31 -3.02 10.74
C ILE A 47 -4.74 -4.45 11.09
N MET A 48 -4.11 -5.02 12.10
CA MET A 48 -4.65 -6.16 12.85
C MET A 48 -5.17 -5.64 14.18
N ARG A 49 -6.46 -5.83 14.43
CA ARG A 49 -7.09 -5.55 15.73
C ARG A 49 -7.16 -6.82 16.55
N ARG A 50 -6.83 -6.72 17.84
CA ARG A 50 -7.08 -7.76 18.84
C ARG A 50 -7.87 -7.17 20.00
N ASP A 51 -9.10 -7.62 20.16
CA ASP A 51 -10.02 -7.19 21.22
C ASP A 51 -10.70 -8.41 21.88
N ALA A 52 -11.71 -8.15 22.72
CA ALA A 52 -12.47 -9.17 23.42
C ALA A 52 -13.22 -10.13 22.47
N ASN A 53 -13.53 -9.70 21.25
CA ASN A 53 -14.21 -10.50 20.23
C ASN A 53 -13.22 -11.32 19.38
N GLY A 54 -11.91 -11.15 19.59
CA GLY A 54 -10.86 -11.92 18.96
C GLY A 54 -9.95 -11.07 18.07
N VAL A 55 -9.57 -11.62 16.92
CA VAL A 55 -8.66 -10.95 15.98
C VAL A 55 -9.41 -10.60 14.70
N SER A 56 -9.25 -9.37 14.23
CA SER A 56 -9.78 -8.87 12.96
C SER A 56 -8.70 -8.17 12.15
N PHE A 57 -8.88 -8.11 10.84
CA PHE A 57 -8.00 -7.41 9.91
C PHE A 57 -8.76 -6.28 9.24
N CYS A 58 -8.26 -5.05 9.38
CA CYS A 58 -8.96 -3.85 8.97
C CYS A 58 -8.21 -3.11 7.86
N ALA A 59 -8.96 -2.52 6.94
CA ALA A 59 -8.46 -1.49 6.05
C ALA A 59 -8.37 -0.14 6.80
N GLN A 60 -7.46 0.74 6.39
CA GLN A 60 -7.33 2.06 6.99
C GLN A 60 -8.59 2.88 6.69
N GLY A 61 -9.35 3.26 7.73
CA GLY A 61 -10.63 3.97 7.57
C GLY A 61 -11.73 3.15 6.88
N GLY A 62 -11.59 1.83 6.83
CA GLY A 62 -12.55 0.92 6.19
C GLY A 62 -12.98 -0.21 7.12
N SER A 63 -13.56 -1.26 6.53
CA SER A 63 -14.12 -2.38 7.28
C SER A 63 -13.07 -3.32 7.87
N CYS A 64 -13.46 -4.01 8.94
CA CYS A 64 -12.71 -5.04 9.62
C CYS A 64 -13.31 -6.43 9.35
N VAL A 65 -12.48 -7.34 8.84
CA VAL A 65 -12.84 -8.73 8.59
C VAL A 65 -12.35 -9.61 9.76
N PRO A 66 -13.22 -10.39 10.42
CA PRO A 66 -12.79 -11.26 11.50
C PRO A 66 -11.91 -12.41 10.99
N ARG A 67 -10.85 -12.72 11.73
CA ARG A 67 -9.95 -13.85 11.41
C ARG A 67 -10.67 -15.19 11.55
N MET A 68 -11.55 -15.30 12.54
CA MET A 68 -12.30 -16.51 12.89
C MET A 68 -13.80 -16.23 12.87
N THR A 69 -14.58 -17.23 12.47
CA THR A 69 -16.02 -17.27 12.66
C THR A 69 -16.37 -18.56 13.41
N ARG A 70 -17.67 -18.78 13.69
CA ARG A 70 -18.16 -20.04 14.26
C ARG A 70 -17.79 -21.25 13.39
N ASN A 71 -17.57 -21.05 12.09
CA ASN A 71 -17.23 -22.10 11.12
C ASN A 71 -15.71 -22.23 10.89
N GLY A 72 -14.89 -21.69 11.80
CA GLY A 72 -13.44 -21.76 11.77
C GLY A 72 -12.78 -20.51 11.19
N ARG A 73 -11.54 -20.66 10.68
CA ARG A 73 -10.77 -19.53 10.14
C ARG A 73 -11.43 -18.97 8.88
N ALA A 74 -11.74 -17.68 8.88
CA ALA A 74 -12.40 -16.98 7.78
C ALA A 74 -11.45 -16.13 6.94
N ALA A 75 -10.38 -15.59 7.54
CA ALA A 75 -9.40 -14.77 6.84
C ALA A 75 -7.97 -15.07 7.29
N GLN A 76 -7.01 -14.82 6.40
CA GLN A 76 -5.58 -14.97 6.66
C GLN A 76 -4.78 -13.87 5.99
N LEU A 77 -3.76 -13.35 6.70
CA LEU A 77 -2.79 -12.41 6.13
C LEU A 77 -2.01 -13.05 4.97
N VAL A 78 -1.86 -12.26 3.91
CA VAL A 78 -1.03 -12.56 2.76
C VAL A 78 0.08 -11.52 2.75
N ASN A 79 1.32 -11.97 2.59
CA ASN A 79 2.49 -11.09 2.45
C ASN A 79 2.81 -10.22 3.67
N CYS A 80 2.08 -10.36 4.78
CA CYS A 80 2.20 -9.49 5.94
C CYS A 80 2.19 -10.21 7.27
N ARG A 81 2.69 -9.52 8.29
CA ARG A 81 2.73 -9.96 9.67
C ARG A 81 2.34 -8.80 10.60
N PRO A 82 1.89 -9.08 11.83
CA PRO A 82 1.76 -8.05 12.85
C PRO A 82 3.11 -7.36 13.08
N GLY A 83 3.10 -6.03 13.08
CA GLY A 83 4.25 -5.18 13.31
C GLY A 83 4.08 -4.36 14.59
N LYS A 84 4.35 -3.05 14.50
CA LYS A 84 4.32 -2.13 15.64
C LYS A 84 2.90 -2.01 16.22
N ALA A 85 2.79 -2.07 17.55
CA ALA A 85 1.56 -1.77 18.26
C ALA A 85 1.19 -0.29 18.09
N LEU A 86 -0.09 -0.02 17.84
CA LEU A 86 -0.69 1.31 17.68
C LEU A 86 -1.46 1.76 18.93
N GLY A 87 -1.75 0.83 19.85
CA GLY A 87 -2.55 1.06 21.06
C GLY A 87 -3.92 0.38 20.97
N ASN A 88 -4.61 0.20 22.10
CA ASN A 88 -5.96 -0.39 22.16
C ASN A 88 -6.12 -1.74 21.46
N GLY A 89 -5.06 -2.57 21.45
CA GLY A 89 -5.06 -3.86 20.77
C GLY A 89 -4.87 -3.80 19.25
N ASP A 90 -4.66 -2.62 18.67
CA ASP A 90 -4.37 -2.44 17.26
C ASP A 90 -2.87 -2.55 16.98
N PHE A 91 -2.54 -3.22 15.88
CA PHE A 91 -1.19 -3.42 15.37
C PHE A 91 -1.14 -3.01 13.90
N ARG A 92 -0.10 -2.28 13.50
CA ARG A 92 0.18 -2.07 12.08
C ARG A 92 0.55 -3.41 11.44
N LEU A 93 0.10 -3.63 10.21
CA LEU A 93 0.56 -4.73 9.39
C LEU A 93 1.84 -4.33 8.64
N ASP A 94 2.86 -5.17 8.79
CA ASP A 94 4.17 -4.98 8.18
C ASP A 94 4.39 -6.00 7.07
N PRO A 95 5.14 -5.64 6.01
CA PRO A 95 5.61 -6.62 5.03
C PRO A 95 6.35 -7.76 5.73
N ASN A 96 6.08 -8.99 5.29
CA ASN A 96 6.69 -10.18 5.89
C ASN A 96 7.81 -10.74 4.98
N PRO A 97 9.09 -10.45 5.26
CA PRO A 97 10.22 -10.92 4.44
C PRO A 97 10.47 -12.43 4.53
N ALA A 98 9.73 -13.18 5.35
CA ALA A 98 9.78 -14.65 5.33
C ALA A 98 8.94 -15.25 4.19
N VAL A 99 7.99 -14.49 3.63
CA VAL A 99 7.10 -14.95 2.54
C VAL A 99 7.26 -14.14 1.26
N MET A 100 8.05 -13.06 1.29
CA MET A 100 8.48 -12.28 0.13
C MET A 100 9.97 -11.97 0.26
N SER A 101 10.64 -11.55 -0.81
CA SER A 101 12.05 -11.15 -0.70
C SER A 101 12.21 -9.90 0.19
N ARG A 102 13.39 -9.75 0.83
CA ARG A 102 13.71 -8.56 1.62
C ARG A 102 13.58 -7.26 0.79
N ALA A 103 14.02 -7.31 -0.46
CA ALA A 103 13.91 -6.17 -1.38
C ALA A 103 12.45 -5.76 -1.64
N GLU A 104 11.54 -6.73 -1.83
CA GLU A 104 10.10 -6.45 -1.98
C GLU A 104 9.50 -5.88 -0.69
N ALA A 105 9.88 -6.44 0.46
CA ALA A 105 9.44 -5.96 1.77
C ALA A 105 9.86 -4.51 2.01
N ASP A 106 11.09 -4.15 1.62
CA ASP A 106 11.62 -2.80 1.75
C ASP A 106 10.93 -1.82 0.79
N LYS A 107 10.70 -2.21 -0.48
CA LYS A 107 9.90 -1.40 -1.43
C LYS A 107 8.50 -1.11 -0.91
N MET A 108 7.84 -2.13 -0.37
CA MET A 108 6.50 -2.00 0.20
C MET A 108 6.47 -1.08 1.43
N ARG A 109 7.48 -1.18 2.30
CA ARG A 109 7.63 -0.27 3.45
C ARG A 109 7.85 1.17 2.98
N THR A 110 8.74 1.38 2.01
CA THR A 110 9.02 2.71 1.44
C THR A 110 7.76 3.33 0.84
N ARG A 111 7.01 2.58 0.01
CA ARG A 111 5.73 3.03 -0.54
C ARG A 111 4.79 3.52 0.57
N SER A 112 4.56 2.70 1.60
CA SER A 112 3.62 3.05 2.68
C SER A 112 4.05 4.31 3.47
N VAL A 113 5.34 4.46 3.76
CA VAL A 113 5.86 5.66 4.44
C VAL A 113 5.65 6.91 3.58
N VAL A 114 5.94 6.82 2.28
CA VAL A 114 5.82 7.93 1.34
C VAL A 114 4.36 8.32 1.15
N GLU A 115 3.47 7.34 0.92
CA GLU A 115 2.03 7.57 0.76
C GLU A 115 1.44 8.30 1.98
N ASN A 116 1.78 7.86 3.20
CA ASN A 116 1.31 8.49 4.43
C ASN A 116 1.79 9.94 4.54
N LYS A 117 3.07 10.21 4.25
CA LYS A 117 3.60 11.59 4.26
C LYS A 117 2.93 12.47 3.22
N LEU A 118 2.70 11.96 2.00
CA LEU A 118 2.00 12.69 0.95
C LEU A 118 0.54 12.95 1.33
N SER A 119 -0.13 12.00 1.98
CA SER A 119 -1.48 12.21 2.51
C SER A 119 -1.51 13.36 3.52
N THR A 120 -0.52 13.46 4.43
CA THR A 120 -0.36 14.61 5.34
C THR A 120 -0.12 15.94 4.61
N LEU A 121 0.46 15.91 3.41
CA LEU A 121 0.66 17.10 2.55
C LEU A 121 -0.59 17.45 1.70
N GLY A 122 -1.72 16.78 1.94
CA GLY A 122 -3.01 17.06 1.33
C GLY A 122 -3.24 16.38 -0.02
N PHE A 123 -2.48 15.33 -0.36
CA PHE A 123 -2.80 14.50 -1.53
C PHE A 123 -3.96 13.54 -1.23
N SER A 124 -4.84 13.32 -2.21
CA SER A 124 -5.85 12.26 -2.14
C SER A 124 -5.20 10.87 -2.08
N ASN A 125 -5.92 9.86 -1.58
CA ASN A 125 -5.41 8.49 -1.49
C ASN A 125 -4.94 7.94 -2.86
N ALA A 126 -5.65 8.26 -3.94
CA ALA A 126 -5.28 7.84 -5.29
C ALA A 126 -3.97 8.52 -5.75
N ALA A 127 -3.84 9.82 -5.50
CA ALA A 127 -2.66 10.59 -5.87
C ALA A 127 -1.43 10.19 -5.04
N SER A 128 -1.57 10.12 -3.72
CA SER A 128 -0.49 9.72 -2.83
C SER A 128 0.00 8.30 -3.12
N GLY A 129 -0.92 7.36 -3.38
CA GLY A 129 -0.57 5.98 -3.74
C GLY A 129 0.18 5.90 -5.08
N THR A 130 -0.20 6.70 -6.07
CA THR A 130 0.49 6.75 -7.38
C THR A 130 1.92 7.26 -7.23
N TRP A 131 2.10 8.43 -6.61
CA TRP A 131 3.44 9.00 -6.36
C TRP A 131 4.31 8.10 -5.49
N ALA A 132 3.73 7.43 -4.49
CA ALA A 132 4.43 6.50 -3.64
C ALA A 132 4.89 5.23 -4.38
N ASN A 133 4.10 4.73 -5.33
CA ASN A 133 4.48 3.62 -6.18
C ASN A 133 5.66 3.98 -7.08
N ASP A 134 5.61 5.14 -7.74
CA ASP A 134 6.70 5.62 -8.60
C ASP A 134 8.00 5.78 -7.81
N TYR A 135 7.93 6.39 -6.63
CA TYR A 135 9.07 6.57 -5.75
C TYR A 135 9.65 5.23 -5.26
N ALA A 136 8.80 4.31 -4.81
CA ALA A 136 9.25 3.01 -4.32
C ALA A 136 9.80 2.10 -5.43
N ALA A 137 9.36 2.29 -6.68
CA ALA A 137 9.87 1.58 -7.83
C ALA A 137 11.26 2.08 -8.25
N ASN A 138 11.42 3.40 -8.36
CA ASN A 138 12.68 4.04 -8.73
C ASN A 138 12.80 5.46 -8.12
N PRO A 139 13.44 5.60 -6.94
CA PRO A 139 13.56 6.88 -6.25
C PRO A 139 14.45 7.87 -7.02
N ASP A 140 15.35 7.39 -7.88
CA ASP A 140 16.26 8.21 -8.67
C ASP A 140 15.64 8.68 -10.00
N SER A 141 14.43 8.23 -10.34
CA SER A 141 13.69 8.71 -11.51
C SER A 141 13.31 10.19 -11.39
N ALA A 142 12.89 10.82 -12.49
CA ALA A 142 12.41 12.20 -12.45
C ALA A 142 11.25 12.38 -11.45
N HIS A 143 10.30 11.44 -11.42
CA HIS A 143 9.20 11.42 -10.45
C HIS A 143 9.69 11.15 -9.03
N GLY A 144 10.60 10.19 -8.85
CA GLY A 144 11.16 9.85 -7.54
C GLY A 144 11.90 11.03 -6.90
N ARG A 145 12.72 11.75 -7.67
CA ARG A 145 13.40 12.97 -7.21
C ARG A 145 12.43 14.09 -6.87
N LEU A 146 11.33 14.22 -7.62
CA LEU A 146 10.30 15.22 -7.34
C LEU A 146 9.61 14.94 -5.99
N VAL A 147 9.24 13.67 -5.75
CA VAL A 147 8.69 13.22 -4.47
C VAL A 147 9.67 13.46 -3.34
N SER A 148 10.95 13.11 -3.52
CA SER A 148 12.01 13.34 -2.52
C SER A 148 12.09 14.81 -2.10
N ARG A 149 12.11 15.73 -3.06
CA ARG A 149 12.12 17.19 -2.81
C ARG A 149 10.86 17.67 -2.09
N ALA A 150 9.68 17.21 -2.52
CA ALA A 150 8.43 17.57 -1.86
C ALA A 150 8.39 17.09 -0.39
N LEU A 151 8.86 15.87 -0.12
CA LEU A 151 8.97 15.33 1.24
C LEU A 151 10.02 16.06 2.10
N ALA A 152 10.99 16.72 1.48
CA ALA A 152 11.95 17.60 2.13
C ALA A 152 11.43 19.04 2.33
N GLY A 153 10.17 19.32 1.97
CA GLY A 153 9.53 20.62 2.20
C GLY A 153 9.68 21.64 1.06
N TRP A 154 10.14 21.23 -0.12
CA TRP A 154 10.33 22.15 -1.25
C TRP A 154 8.97 22.49 -1.89
N ALA A 155 8.53 23.74 -1.71
CA ALA A 155 7.22 24.21 -2.16
C ALA A 155 7.00 24.05 -3.67
N GLU A 156 8.02 24.35 -4.49
CA GLU A 156 7.96 24.21 -5.95
C GLU A 156 7.74 22.75 -6.39
N ALA A 157 8.41 21.81 -5.73
CA ALA A 157 8.25 20.39 -6.01
C ALA A 157 6.83 19.93 -5.67
N LEU A 158 6.32 20.35 -4.51
CA LEU A 158 4.95 20.08 -4.08
C LEU A 158 3.91 20.65 -5.05
N ALA A 159 4.09 21.91 -5.48
CA ALA A 159 3.22 22.57 -6.46
C ALA A 159 3.24 21.84 -7.81
N THR A 160 4.43 21.47 -8.30
CA THR A 160 4.61 20.71 -9.54
C THR A 160 3.91 19.37 -9.49
N MET A 161 4.01 18.65 -8.36
CA MET A 161 3.30 17.39 -8.17
C MET A 161 1.78 17.58 -8.19
N LYS A 162 1.26 18.62 -7.50
CA LYS A 162 -0.17 18.93 -7.47
C LYS A 162 -0.72 19.32 -8.83
N ALA A 163 0.04 20.07 -9.64
CA ALA A 163 -0.33 20.46 -10.99
C ALA A 163 -0.40 19.29 -11.99
N LYS A 164 0.20 18.14 -11.66
CA LYS A 164 0.18 16.91 -12.48
C LYS A 164 -0.97 15.97 -12.11
N LEU A 165 -1.82 16.33 -11.15
CA LEU A 165 -2.99 15.54 -10.80
C LEU A 165 -4.10 15.78 -11.83
N PRO A 166 -4.87 14.74 -12.21
CA PRO A 166 -6.01 14.88 -13.11
C PRO A 166 -7.14 15.71 -12.48
#